data_AF-A0A965V2X5-F1
#
_entry.id   AF-A0A965V2X5-F1
#
_cell.length_a   1.000
_cell.length_b   1.000
_cell.length_c   1.000
_cell.angle_alpha   90.00
_cell.angle_beta   90.00
_cell.angle_gamma   90.00
#
_symmetry.space_group_name_H-M   'P 1'
#
loop_
_entity.id
_entity.type
_entity.pdbx_description
1 polymer ?
#
loop_
_entity_poly.entity_id
_entity_poly.type
_entity_poly.pdbx_seq_one_letter_code
_entity_poly.pdbx_strand_id
1 'polypeptide(L)'
;MPREKSSKGAIAAKIRKSMDLSPKAYRKLLSSLTKVVESQMCSGDWDSIEYGHVPSQAMNIYKDAFKRHSEARWAEYEEGLQAGEQKVNAGAIYPHEIIGGYISEYEQRQIPPVSEAQWDALPNWLMNNPYRILPVVDTSGSMYSGYNSTLSPIQVSVALGLYIAERNNGPFKNHFVTFSEKPAMQSVAGATLSERVHSVAKTDWGMNTDLYRTFDAILTHAKRSGASQDDMPNVVLILSDMEFDHGISVNETAMEQVRVLYSKAGYEVPKIVYWNLNARLGNIPVGYREDGTALVSGFSPAIMKSILTGEDFSPEGIMLETIGSERYAQIA
;
A
#
# COMPACT_ATOMS: atom_id res chain seq x y z
N MET A 1 -28.16 5.26 10.64
CA MET A 1 -28.84 4.16 11.36
C MET A 1 -28.22 2.80 10.99
N PRO A 2 -28.08 1.84 11.92
CA PRO A 2 -27.41 0.56 11.67
C PRO A 2 -28.24 -0.37 10.76
N ARG A 3 -27.54 -1.16 9.92
CA ARG A 3 -28.15 -2.13 9.00
C ARG A 3 -28.28 -3.49 9.69
N GLU A 4 -29.33 -4.26 9.37
CA GLU A 4 -29.56 -5.58 9.99
C GLU A 4 -28.47 -6.61 9.66
N LYS A 5 -27.77 -6.44 8.52
CA LYS A 5 -26.67 -7.32 8.09
C LYS A 5 -25.27 -6.75 8.40
N SER A 6 -25.12 -5.83 9.35
CA SER A 6 -23.80 -5.33 9.77
C SER A 6 -23.38 -5.90 11.12
N SER A 7 -22.14 -5.62 11.56
CA SER A 7 -21.66 -5.91 12.91
C SER A 7 -22.58 -5.34 14.02
N LYS A 8 -23.40 -4.34 13.68
CA LYS A 8 -24.41 -3.72 14.56
C LYS A 8 -25.83 -4.26 14.34
N GLY A 9 -25.97 -5.45 13.76
CA GLY A 9 -27.26 -6.05 13.41
C GLY A 9 -28.22 -6.21 14.60
N ALA A 10 -27.70 -6.53 15.79
CA ALA A 10 -28.49 -6.61 17.01
C ALA A 10 -29.12 -5.25 17.41
N ILE A 11 -28.38 -4.16 17.23
CA ILE A 11 -28.86 -2.80 17.49
C ILE A 11 -29.91 -2.42 16.43
N ALA A 12 -29.65 -2.75 15.16
CA ALA A 12 -30.60 -2.53 14.07
C ALA A 12 -31.93 -3.26 14.31
N ALA A 13 -31.89 -4.51 14.78
CA ALA A 13 -33.08 -5.29 15.10
C ALA A 13 -33.88 -4.67 16.26
N LYS A 14 -33.20 -4.14 17.28
CA LYS A 14 -33.85 -3.41 18.39
C LYS A 14 -34.55 -2.15 17.91
N ILE A 15 -33.87 -1.30 17.13
CA ILE A 15 -34.42 -0.06 16.57
C ILE A 15 -35.61 -0.36 15.65
N ARG A 16 -35.49 -1.36 14.77
CA ARG A 16 -36.58 -1.76 13.89
C ARG A 16 -37.82 -2.19 14.68
N LYS A 17 -37.64 -3.03 15.71
CA LYS A 17 -38.73 -3.51 16.58
C LYS A 17 -39.37 -2.35 17.36
N SER A 18 -38.59 -1.40 17.86
CA SER A 18 -39.13 -0.24 18.59
C SER A 18 -39.89 0.73 17.68
N MET A 19 -39.58 0.76 16.39
CA MET A 19 -40.30 1.56 15.39
C MET A 19 -41.47 0.83 14.73
N ASP A 20 -41.75 -0.42 15.13
CA ASP A 20 -42.77 -1.30 14.55
C ASP A 20 -42.66 -1.46 13.01
N LEU A 21 -41.42 -1.45 12.50
CA LEU A 21 -41.17 -1.56 11.07
C LEU A 21 -40.93 -3.03 10.65
N SER A 22 -41.51 -3.44 9.53
CA SER A 22 -41.08 -4.68 8.86
C SER A 22 -39.62 -4.54 8.37
N PRO A 23 -38.86 -5.65 8.20
CA PRO A 23 -37.51 -5.60 7.64
C PRO A 23 -37.45 -4.86 6.28
N LYS A 24 -38.48 -5.00 5.45
CA LYS A 24 -38.60 -4.30 4.17
C LYS A 24 -38.78 -2.79 4.35
N ALA A 25 -39.68 -2.37 5.24
CA ALA A 25 -39.94 -0.95 5.51
C ALA A 25 -38.72 -0.27 6.14
N TYR A 26 -38.04 -0.95 7.07
CA TYR A 26 -36.79 -0.45 7.66
C TYR A 26 -35.68 -0.27 6.62
N ARG A 27 -35.47 -1.23 5.72
CA ARG A 27 -34.50 -1.07 4.62
C ARG A 27 -34.84 0.10 3.69
N LYS A 28 -36.12 0.31 3.38
CA LYS A 28 -36.56 1.46 2.56
C LYS A 28 -36.31 2.79 3.26
N LEU A 29 -36.64 2.90 4.56
CA LEU A 29 -36.35 4.07 5.38
C LEU A 29 -34.84 4.36 5.44
N LEU A 30 -34.02 3.32 5.65
CA LEU A 30 -32.57 3.48 5.60
C LEU A 30 -32.10 4.00 4.25
N SER A 31 -32.61 3.45 3.15
CA SER A 31 -32.26 3.90 1.80
C SER A 31 -32.67 5.35 1.54
N SER A 32 -33.87 5.76 1.97
CA SER A 32 -34.34 7.15 1.78
C SER A 32 -33.56 8.16 2.62
N LEU A 33 -33.01 7.73 3.76
CA LEU A 33 -32.14 8.55 4.61
C LEU A 33 -30.67 8.51 4.18
N THR A 34 -30.29 7.57 3.31
CA THR A 34 -28.92 7.42 2.83
C THR A 34 -28.72 8.36 1.64
N LYS A 35 -27.96 9.42 1.84
CA LYS A 35 -27.47 10.26 0.75
C LYS A 35 -26.13 9.71 0.29
N VAL A 36 -26.06 9.28 -0.96
CA VAL A 36 -24.83 8.85 -1.63
C VAL A 36 -24.64 9.67 -2.90
N VAL A 37 -23.40 9.92 -3.29
CA VAL A 37 -23.06 10.80 -4.41
C VAL A 37 -23.71 10.32 -5.72
N GLU A 38 -23.82 9.01 -5.90
CA GLU A 38 -24.42 8.37 -7.06
C GLU A 38 -25.90 8.77 -7.23
N SER A 39 -26.62 9.08 -6.15
CA SER A 39 -28.02 9.54 -6.25
C SER A 39 -28.12 10.94 -6.87
N GLN A 40 -27.18 11.82 -6.52
CA GLN A 40 -27.07 13.16 -7.10
C GLN A 40 -26.60 13.08 -8.56
N MET A 41 -25.59 12.25 -8.84
CA MET A 41 -25.09 12.00 -10.19
C MET A 41 -26.19 11.45 -11.12
N CYS A 42 -26.96 10.46 -10.68
CA CYS A 42 -28.03 9.85 -11.49
C CYS A 42 -29.22 10.79 -11.73
N SER A 43 -29.46 11.76 -10.85
CA SER A 43 -30.50 12.78 -11.03
C SER A 43 -30.02 14.01 -11.82
N GLY A 44 -28.74 14.05 -12.21
CA GLY A 44 -28.12 15.18 -12.91
C GLY A 44 -27.85 16.38 -12.01
N ASP A 45 -28.03 16.24 -10.70
CA ASP A 45 -27.84 17.30 -9.71
C ASP A 45 -26.37 17.36 -9.27
N TRP A 46 -25.47 17.69 -10.22
CA TRP A 46 -24.04 17.78 -9.95
C TRP A 46 -23.68 18.99 -9.09
N ASP A 47 -24.47 20.05 -9.17
CA ASP A 47 -24.26 21.31 -8.47
C ASP A 47 -24.44 21.20 -6.95
N SER A 48 -25.25 20.25 -6.48
CA SER A 48 -25.43 19.99 -5.05
C SER A 48 -24.40 19.04 -4.44
N ILE A 49 -23.47 18.51 -5.24
CA ILE A 49 -22.40 17.63 -4.73
C ILE A 49 -21.38 18.48 -3.96
N GLU A 50 -21.18 18.11 -2.70
CA GLU A 50 -20.15 18.68 -1.81
C GLU A 50 -18.90 17.79 -1.83
N TYR A 51 -17.90 18.15 -2.63
CA TYR A 51 -16.72 17.31 -2.87
C TYR A 51 -15.97 16.90 -1.60
N GLY A 52 -15.85 17.80 -0.61
CA GLY A 52 -15.20 17.49 0.67
C GLY A 52 -15.92 16.44 1.53
N HIS A 53 -17.17 16.10 1.21
CA HIS A 53 -17.94 15.04 1.85
C HIS A 53 -17.98 13.74 1.04
N VAL A 54 -17.48 13.75 -0.20
CA VAL A 54 -17.43 12.56 -1.04
C VAL A 54 -16.44 11.56 -0.44
N PRO A 55 -16.84 10.30 -0.18
CA PRO A 55 -15.95 9.27 0.33
C PRO A 55 -14.75 9.02 -0.58
N SER A 56 -13.62 8.58 -0.02
CA SER A 56 -12.35 8.46 -0.75
C SER A 56 -12.41 7.58 -2.00
N GLN A 57 -13.10 6.45 -1.91
CA GLN A 57 -13.27 5.52 -3.04
C GLN A 57 -14.16 6.12 -4.13
N ALA A 58 -15.27 6.74 -3.74
CA ALA A 58 -16.18 7.39 -4.68
C ALA A 58 -15.47 8.56 -5.39
N MET A 59 -14.65 9.32 -4.67
CA MET A 59 -13.84 10.39 -5.26
C MET A 59 -12.91 9.86 -6.35
N ASN A 60 -12.19 8.77 -6.09
CA ASN A 60 -11.24 8.20 -7.05
C ASN A 60 -11.93 7.59 -8.28
N ILE A 61 -13.07 6.95 -8.10
CA ILE A 61 -13.85 6.34 -9.19
C ILE A 61 -14.52 7.41 -10.07
N TYR A 62 -15.06 8.48 -9.47
CA TYR A 62 -15.93 9.43 -10.16
C TYR A 62 -15.26 10.76 -10.53
N LYS A 63 -13.96 10.97 -10.23
CA LYS A 63 -13.21 12.21 -10.57
C LYS A 63 -13.39 12.65 -12.03
N ASP A 64 -13.32 11.72 -12.98
CA ASP A 64 -13.51 12.03 -14.40
C ASP A 64 -14.96 12.41 -14.74
N ALA A 65 -15.93 11.88 -14.00
CA ALA A 65 -17.33 12.27 -14.14
C ALA A 65 -17.56 13.67 -13.57
N PHE A 66 -17.00 13.99 -12.40
CA PHE A 66 -17.09 15.34 -11.82
C PHE A 66 -16.48 16.39 -12.75
N LYS A 67 -15.29 16.12 -13.30
CA LYS A 67 -14.64 17.01 -14.27
C LYS A 67 -15.50 17.23 -15.52
N ARG A 68 -16.11 16.17 -16.07
CA ARG A 68 -16.92 16.27 -17.29
C ARG A 68 -18.25 17.02 -17.09
N HIS A 69 -18.87 16.90 -15.92
CA HIS A 69 -20.21 17.44 -15.67
C HIS A 69 -20.21 18.75 -14.88
N SER A 70 -19.13 19.10 -14.19
CA SER A 70 -19.01 20.31 -13.38
C SER A 70 -17.61 20.94 -13.49
N GLU A 71 -17.13 21.16 -14.72
CA GLU A 71 -15.74 21.57 -15.01
C GLU A 71 -15.26 22.77 -14.17
N ALA A 72 -16.03 23.85 -14.11
CA ALA A 72 -15.64 25.07 -13.37
C ALA A 72 -15.54 24.84 -11.85
N ARG A 73 -16.56 24.20 -11.25
CA ARG A 73 -16.55 23.87 -9.81
C ARG A 73 -15.49 22.84 -9.46
N TRP A 74 -15.21 21.91 -10.37
CA TRP A 74 -14.16 20.93 -10.21
C TRP A 74 -12.77 21.58 -10.23
N ALA A 75 -12.53 22.51 -11.16
CA ALA A 75 -11.27 23.27 -11.22
C ALA A 75 -11.06 24.11 -9.95
N GLU A 76 -12.08 24.83 -9.48
CA GLU A 76 -12.05 25.58 -8.21
C GLU A 76 -11.74 24.66 -7.02
N TYR A 77 -12.33 23.46 -7.00
CA TYR A 77 -12.04 22.47 -5.97
C TYR A 77 -10.60 21.94 -6.03
N GLU A 78 -10.06 21.67 -7.22
CA GLU A 78 -8.66 21.25 -7.38
C GLU A 78 -7.67 22.35 -6.98
N GLU A 79 -7.93 23.61 -7.34
CA GLU A 79 -7.14 24.76 -6.89
C GLU A 79 -7.20 24.91 -5.37
N GLY A 80 -8.40 24.81 -4.78
CA GLY A 80 -8.59 24.84 -3.34
C GLY A 80 -7.90 23.69 -2.60
N LEU A 81 -7.77 22.51 -3.21
CA LEU A 81 -6.98 21.40 -2.65
C LEU A 81 -5.48 21.73 -2.65
N GLN A 82 -4.96 22.30 -3.74
CA GLN A 82 -3.56 22.72 -3.83
C GLN A 82 -3.23 23.86 -2.86
N ALA A 83 -4.19 24.75 -2.59
CA ALA A 83 -4.05 25.83 -1.61
C ALA A 83 -4.24 25.37 -0.15
N GLY A 84 -4.71 24.13 0.09
CA GLY A 84 -5.03 23.63 1.43
C GLY A 84 -6.33 24.17 2.03
N GLU A 85 -7.18 24.79 1.22
CA GLU A 85 -8.47 25.37 1.61
C GLU A 85 -9.61 24.34 1.55
N GLN A 86 -9.43 23.31 0.73
CA GLN A 86 -10.34 22.18 0.60
C GLN A 86 -9.75 20.92 1.22
N LYS A 87 -10.63 19.98 1.58
CA LYS A 87 -10.25 18.67 2.09
C LYS A 87 -10.68 17.58 1.11
N VAL A 88 -9.88 16.51 1.04
CA VAL A 88 -10.26 15.27 0.36
C VAL A 88 -10.19 14.10 1.33
N ASN A 89 -11.14 13.18 1.21
CA ASN A 89 -11.15 11.98 2.04
C ASN A 89 -10.18 10.94 1.47
N ALA A 90 -9.39 10.30 2.35
CA ALA A 90 -8.44 9.23 1.99
C ALA A 90 -8.45 8.00 2.94
N GLY A 91 -9.39 7.93 3.88
CA GLY A 91 -9.38 6.87 4.92
C GLY A 91 -9.66 5.44 4.43
N ALA A 92 -10.33 5.28 3.28
CA ALA A 92 -10.74 3.98 2.75
C ALA A 92 -10.15 3.67 1.36
N ILE A 93 -9.17 4.45 0.92
CA ILE A 93 -8.42 4.24 -0.33
C ILE A 93 -6.98 3.84 -0.01
N TYR A 94 -6.33 3.16 -0.94
CA TYR A 94 -4.99 2.60 -0.79
C TYR A 94 -4.02 3.10 -1.88
N PRO A 95 -2.69 3.01 -1.66
CA PRO A 95 -1.70 3.59 -2.56
C PRO A 95 -1.88 3.16 -4.02
N HIS A 96 -1.98 1.86 -4.27
CA HIS A 96 -2.18 1.28 -5.60
C HIS A 96 -3.47 1.74 -6.30
N GLU A 97 -4.53 2.09 -5.55
CA GLU A 97 -5.77 2.61 -6.14
C GLU A 97 -5.63 4.05 -6.60
N ILE A 98 -4.74 4.84 -5.97
CA ILE A 98 -4.47 6.23 -6.31
C ILE A 98 -3.56 6.32 -7.53
N ILE A 99 -2.40 5.63 -7.47
CA ILE A 99 -1.34 5.81 -8.47
C ILE A 99 -1.24 4.66 -9.50
N GLY A 100 -1.96 3.55 -9.30
CA GLY A 100 -1.88 2.35 -10.15
C GLY A 100 -2.05 2.63 -11.64
N GLY A 101 -3.04 3.45 -12.00
CA GLY A 101 -3.32 3.81 -13.40
C GLY A 101 -2.26 4.72 -14.05
N TYR A 102 -1.34 5.27 -13.25
CA TYR A 102 -0.31 6.22 -13.69
C TYR A 102 1.09 5.59 -13.73
N ILE A 103 1.24 4.35 -13.26
CA ILE A 103 2.52 3.62 -13.30
C ILE A 103 2.77 3.13 -14.72
N SER A 104 3.86 3.62 -15.31
CA SER A 104 4.34 3.23 -16.63
C SER A 104 5.87 3.44 -16.69
N GLU A 105 6.56 2.47 -17.28
CA GLU A 105 8.00 2.55 -17.54
C GLU A 105 8.33 3.56 -18.65
N TYR A 106 7.48 3.63 -19.68
CA TYR A 106 7.77 4.38 -20.90
C TYR A 106 7.29 5.82 -20.88
N GLU A 107 6.25 6.12 -20.10
CA GLU A 107 5.56 7.40 -20.14
C GLU A 107 5.29 7.93 -18.75
N GLN A 108 5.71 9.17 -18.49
CA GLN A 108 5.30 9.89 -17.30
C GLN A 108 3.86 10.39 -17.50
N ARG A 109 2.90 9.78 -16.80
CA ARG A 109 1.51 10.21 -16.80
C ARG A 109 1.29 11.29 -15.74
N GLN A 110 0.56 12.34 -16.11
CA GLN A 110 0.17 13.38 -15.17
C GLN A 110 -0.88 12.84 -14.19
N ILE A 111 -0.57 12.91 -12.90
CA ILE A 111 -1.48 12.61 -11.81
C ILE A 111 -2.29 13.88 -11.53
N PRO A 112 -3.63 13.79 -11.48
CA PRO A 112 -4.47 14.96 -11.26
C PRO A 112 -4.33 15.47 -9.81
N PRO A 113 -4.53 16.78 -9.56
CA PRO A 113 -4.40 17.38 -8.24
C PRO A 113 -5.21 16.67 -7.15
N VAL A 114 -6.42 16.19 -7.47
CA VAL A 114 -7.23 15.44 -6.50
C VAL A 114 -6.55 14.15 -6.04
N SER A 115 -5.84 13.44 -6.93
CA SER A 115 -5.16 12.19 -6.59
C SER A 115 -3.87 12.43 -5.82
N GLU A 116 -3.16 13.54 -6.08
CA GLU A 116 -2.05 14.00 -5.26
C GLU A 116 -2.52 14.37 -3.85
N ALA A 117 -3.59 15.15 -3.72
CA ALA A 117 -4.19 15.45 -2.44
C ALA A 117 -4.68 14.20 -1.68
N GLN A 118 -5.21 13.19 -2.40
CA GLN A 118 -5.58 11.92 -1.78
C GLN A 118 -4.37 11.15 -1.25
N TRP A 119 -3.24 11.19 -1.97
CA TRP A 119 -1.98 10.55 -1.55
C TRP A 119 -1.42 11.20 -0.28
N ASP A 120 -1.42 12.52 -0.23
CA ASP A 120 -0.96 13.28 0.93
C ASP A 120 -1.86 13.07 2.14
N ALA A 121 -3.17 12.96 1.91
CA ALA A 121 -4.16 12.67 2.94
C ALA A 121 -4.19 11.19 3.40
N LEU A 122 -3.46 10.28 2.74
CA LEU A 122 -3.42 8.87 3.16
C LEU A 122 -2.92 8.78 4.61
N PRO A 123 -3.61 8.00 5.48
CA PRO A 123 -3.14 7.75 6.83
C PRO A 123 -1.71 7.22 6.80
N ASN A 124 -0.88 7.60 7.78
CA ASN A 124 0.43 7.01 7.94
C ASN A 124 0.31 5.69 8.71
N TRP A 125 0.29 4.56 8.00
CA TRP A 125 0.18 3.22 8.59
C TRP A 125 1.47 2.77 9.26
N LEU A 126 2.61 3.38 8.94
CA LEU A 126 3.90 3.15 9.62
C LEU A 126 4.02 3.97 10.92
N MET A 127 3.04 4.83 11.21
CA MET A 127 3.07 5.65 12.43
C MET A 127 2.92 4.77 13.67
N ASN A 128 3.80 4.98 14.65
CA ASN A 128 3.89 4.15 15.87
C ASN A 128 4.23 2.68 15.61
N ASN A 129 4.64 2.32 14.40
CA ASN A 129 5.13 0.99 14.10
C ASN A 129 6.54 0.86 14.74
N PRO A 130 6.81 -0.18 15.56
CA PRO A 130 8.16 -0.42 16.10
C PRO A 130 9.18 -0.80 15.00
N TYR A 131 8.70 -1.13 13.80
CA TYR A 131 9.49 -1.53 12.66
C TYR A 131 9.79 -0.35 11.70
N ARG A 132 11.08 -0.21 11.40
CA ARG A 132 11.62 0.66 10.34
C ARG A 132 11.78 -0.19 9.09
N ILE A 133 10.80 -0.07 8.21
CA ILE A 133 10.67 -0.89 7.01
C ILE A 133 11.40 -0.23 5.84
N LEU A 134 12.32 -0.95 5.21
CA LEU A 134 12.93 -0.55 3.94
C LEU A 134 12.36 -1.42 2.81
N PRO A 135 11.74 -0.83 1.77
CA PRO A 135 11.18 -1.60 0.68
C PRO A 135 12.27 -1.98 -0.34
N VAL A 136 12.27 -3.24 -0.74
CA VAL A 136 12.90 -3.73 -1.97
C VAL A 136 11.78 -3.87 -3.00
N VAL A 137 11.86 -3.10 -4.07
CA VAL A 137 10.78 -2.97 -5.07
C VAL A 137 11.11 -3.85 -6.26
N ASP A 138 10.19 -4.70 -6.68
CA ASP A 138 10.29 -5.46 -7.92
C ASP A 138 9.37 -4.85 -8.99
N THR A 139 9.89 -4.77 -10.20
CA THR A 139 9.21 -4.25 -11.39
C THR A 139 9.62 -5.02 -12.65
N SER A 140 10.19 -6.20 -12.46
CA SER A 140 10.57 -7.11 -13.54
C SER A 140 9.38 -7.39 -14.47
N GLY A 141 9.68 -7.85 -15.69
CA GLY A 141 8.66 -8.09 -16.71
C GLY A 141 7.48 -8.96 -16.26
N SER A 142 7.72 -9.92 -15.36
CA SER A 142 6.69 -10.81 -14.80
C SER A 142 5.68 -10.04 -13.93
N MET A 143 6.10 -8.95 -13.29
CA MET A 143 5.26 -8.05 -12.49
C MET A 143 4.17 -7.34 -13.32
N TYR A 144 4.33 -7.26 -14.65
CA TYR A 144 3.32 -6.72 -15.55
C TYR A 144 2.22 -7.73 -15.88
N SER A 145 2.41 -9.01 -15.57
CA SER A 145 1.47 -10.10 -15.83
C SER A 145 0.70 -10.50 -14.55
N GLY A 146 -0.39 -9.79 -14.27
CA GLY A 146 -1.27 -10.10 -13.13
C GLY A 146 -2.29 -11.19 -13.43
N TYR A 147 -2.57 -12.05 -12.44
CA TYR A 147 -3.67 -13.03 -12.51
C TYR A 147 -5.06 -12.37 -12.55
N ASN A 148 -5.20 -11.15 -12.00
CA ASN A 148 -6.43 -10.38 -11.99
C ASN A 148 -6.33 -9.21 -12.98
N SER A 149 -7.22 -9.14 -13.97
CA SER A 149 -7.13 -8.24 -15.13
C SER A 149 -7.21 -6.75 -14.81
N THR A 150 -7.45 -6.38 -13.55
CA THR A 150 -7.65 -4.98 -13.12
C THR A 150 -6.49 -4.41 -12.29
N LEU A 151 -5.63 -5.26 -11.71
CA LEU A 151 -4.51 -4.82 -10.86
C LEU A 151 -3.30 -5.71 -11.11
N SER A 152 -2.21 -5.13 -11.63
CA SER A 152 -0.96 -5.85 -11.85
C SER A 152 -0.04 -5.79 -10.62
N PRO A 153 0.78 -6.82 -10.37
CA PRO A 153 1.76 -6.83 -9.27
C PRO A 153 2.68 -5.59 -9.27
N ILE A 154 3.09 -5.12 -10.45
CA ILE A 154 3.89 -3.89 -10.62
C ILE A 154 3.22 -2.68 -9.98
N GLN A 155 1.91 -2.52 -10.17
CA GLN A 155 1.15 -1.38 -9.63
C GLN A 155 1.17 -1.39 -8.10
N VAL A 156 1.10 -2.57 -7.51
CA VAL A 156 1.14 -2.75 -6.06
C VAL A 156 2.57 -2.53 -5.53
N SER A 157 3.57 -3.13 -6.18
CA SER A 157 4.98 -3.05 -5.78
C SER A 157 5.49 -1.60 -5.77
N VAL A 158 5.32 -0.89 -6.89
CA VAL A 158 5.74 0.52 -7.00
C VAL A 158 4.95 1.40 -6.02
N ALA A 159 3.63 1.19 -5.90
CA ALA A 159 2.83 2.04 -5.02
C ALA A 159 3.14 1.84 -3.53
N LEU A 160 3.34 0.59 -3.09
CA LEU A 160 3.77 0.30 -1.72
C LEU A 160 5.21 0.73 -1.46
N GLY A 161 6.11 0.44 -2.39
CA GLY A 161 7.50 0.83 -2.31
C GLY A 161 7.66 2.34 -2.15
N LEU A 162 6.96 3.11 -2.99
CA LEU A 162 6.90 4.55 -2.86
C LEU A 162 6.30 4.94 -1.50
N TYR A 163 5.08 4.49 -1.19
CA TYR A 163 4.39 4.83 0.07
C TYR A 163 5.26 4.64 1.32
N ILE A 164 5.96 3.49 1.40
CA ILE A 164 6.85 3.15 2.52
C ILE A 164 8.08 4.06 2.51
N ALA A 165 8.76 4.21 1.36
CA ALA A 165 9.96 5.04 1.24
C ALA A 165 9.69 6.49 1.68
N GLU A 166 8.55 7.08 1.27
CA GLU A 166 8.20 8.45 1.61
C GLU A 166 7.92 8.66 3.11
N ARG A 167 7.31 7.65 3.75
CA ARG A 167 6.90 7.68 5.16
C ARG A 167 7.95 7.11 6.10
N ASN A 168 9.08 6.64 5.56
CA ASN A 168 10.25 6.26 6.33
C ASN A 168 10.94 7.50 6.93
N ASN A 169 11.79 7.30 7.91
CA ASN A 169 12.46 8.37 8.66
C ASN A 169 13.98 8.25 8.57
N GLY A 170 14.66 9.31 9.00
CA GLY A 170 16.12 9.32 9.11
C GLY A 170 16.84 9.13 7.76
N PRO A 171 18.02 8.49 7.76
CA PRO A 171 18.86 8.30 6.57
C PRO A 171 18.24 7.52 5.43
N PHE A 172 17.17 6.75 5.70
CA PHE A 172 16.48 5.91 4.72
C PHE A 172 15.16 6.54 4.22
N LYS A 173 14.83 7.76 4.67
CA LYS A 173 13.69 8.50 4.13
C LYS A 173 13.86 8.74 2.63
N ASN A 174 12.79 8.53 1.87
CA ASN A 174 12.76 8.59 0.41
C ASN A 174 13.75 7.62 -0.28
N HIS A 175 14.12 6.52 0.36
CA HIS A 175 14.98 5.50 -0.24
C HIS A 175 14.28 4.14 -0.35
N PHE A 176 14.65 3.40 -1.39
CA PHE A 176 14.25 2.02 -1.64
C PHE A 176 15.41 1.26 -2.29
N VAL A 177 15.33 -0.06 -2.34
CA VAL A 177 16.33 -0.89 -3.01
C VAL A 177 15.70 -1.57 -4.22
N THR A 178 16.47 -1.72 -5.30
CA THR A 178 16.00 -2.43 -6.50
C THR A 178 16.03 -3.93 -6.34
N PHE A 179 14.99 -4.61 -6.83
CA PHE A 179 15.02 -6.06 -7.03
C PHE A 179 15.83 -6.38 -8.29
N SER A 180 17.09 -6.79 -8.12
CA SER A 180 18.02 -7.03 -9.24
C SER A 180 19.22 -7.88 -8.82
N GLU A 181 19.89 -8.51 -9.80
CA GLU A 181 21.21 -9.15 -9.65
C GLU A 181 22.27 -8.16 -9.13
N LYS A 182 22.06 -6.87 -9.41
CA LYS A 182 22.90 -5.77 -8.98
C LYS A 182 22.03 -4.76 -8.23
N PRO A 183 21.55 -5.13 -7.04
CA PRO A 183 20.65 -4.29 -6.28
C PRO A 183 21.37 -2.99 -5.91
N ALA A 184 20.66 -1.88 -6.00
CA ALA A 184 21.18 -0.56 -5.68
C ALA A 184 20.20 0.18 -4.77
N MET A 185 20.75 0.92 -3.81
CA MET A 185 19.98 1.88 -3.05
C MET A 185 19.64 3.07 -3.96
N GLN A 186 18.36 3.37 -4.07
CA GLN A 186 17.81 4.42 -4.92
C GLN A 186 17.11 5.46 -4.06
N SER A 187 17.19 6.71 -4.49
CA SER A 187 16.43 7.81 -3.90
C SER A 187 15.23 8.14 -4.78
N VAL A 188 14.05 8.27 -4.19
CA VAL A 188 12.87 8.80 -4.86
C VAL A 188 13.12 10.26 -5.25
N ALA A 189 13.00 10.56 -6.55
CA ALA A 189 13.26 11.89 -7.09
C ALA A 189 11.98 12.51 -7.65
N GLY A 190 11.84 13.84 -7.54
CA GLY A 190 10.68 14.57 -8.03
C GLY A 190 10.01 15.42 -6.97
N ALA A 191 9.44 16.55 -7.40
CA ALA A 191 8.64 17.45 -6.58
C ALA A 191 7.17 17.02 -6.55
N THR A 192 6.65 16.53 -7.67
CA THR A 192 5.25 16.08 -7.79
C THR A 192 5.12 14.58 -7.61
N LEU A 193 3.90 14.10 -7.27
CA LEU A 193 3.66 12.66 -7.16
C LEU A 193 3.92 11.94 -8.49
N SER A 194 3.61 12.58 -9.63
CA SER A 194 3.91 12.05 -10.96
C SER A 194 5.39 11.78 -11.19
N GLU A 195 6.25 12.74 -10.84
CA GLU A 195 7.70 12.61 -10.99
C GLU A 195 8.24 11.51 -10.08
N ARG A 196 7.75 11.45 -8.83
CA ARG A 196 8.15 10.44 -7.85
C ARG A 196 7.77 9.04 -8.29
N VAL A 197 6.53 8.85 -8.76
CA VAL A 197 6.06 7.57 -9.32
C VAL A 197 6.92 7.16 -10.52
N HIS A 198 7.19 8.08 -11.45
CA HIS A 198 8.01 7.79 -12.62
C HIS A 198 9.47 7.48 -12.23
N SER A 199 10.02 8.15 -11.22
CA SER A 199 11.38 7.89 -10.72
C SER A 199 11.54 6.47 -10.20
N VAL A 200 10.52 5.95 -9.50
CA VAL A 200 10.53 4.57 -9.03
C VAL A 200 10.36 3.63 -10.23
N ALA A 201 9.32 3.82 -11.05
CA ALA A 201 8.96 2.92 -12.14
C ALA A 201 10.07 2.73 -13.19
N LYS A 202 10.88 3.76 -13.46
CA LYS A 202 11.92 3.75 -14.50
C LYS A 202 13.25 3.09 -14.09
N THR A 203 13.42 2.75 -12.82
CA THR A 203 14.73 2.30 -12.30
C THR A 203 15.26 1.08 -13.07
N ASP A 204 16.58 0.82 -13.07
CA ASP A 204 17.11 -0.41 -13.70
C ASP A 204 16.86 -1.65 -12.82
N TRP A 205 16.29 -2.71 -13.41
CA TRP A 205 15.86 -3.93 -12.71
C TRP A 205 16.50 -5.20 -13.31
N GLY A 206 16.45 -6.31 -12.56
CA GLY A 206 16.93 -7.64 -12.98
C GLY A 206 15.87 -8.73 -12.85
N MET A 207 16.16 -9.94 -13.33
CA MET A 207 15.24 -11.09 -13.28
C MET A 207 15.30 -11.89 -11.95
N ASN A 208 16.16 -11.47 -11.02
CA ASN A 208 16.33 -12.09 -9.71
C ASN A 208 16.93 -11.06 -8.74
N THR A 209 17.02 -11.39 -7.45
CA THR A 209 17.69 -10.56 -6.44
C THR A 209 18.80 -11.31 -5.72
N ASP A 210 19.96 -10.66 -5.61
CA ASP A 210 21.07 -11.10 -4.76
C ASP A 210 20.91 -10.48 -3.36
N LEU A 211 20.58 -11.33 -2.37
CA LEU A 211 20.37 -10.87 -0.99
C LEU A 211 21.63 -10.30 -0.37
N TYR A 212 22.79 -10.95 -0.56
CA TYR A 212 24.04 -10.45 0.00
C TYR A 212 24.32 -9.04 -0.48
N ARG A 213 24.18 -8.80 -1.80
CA ARG A 213 24.37 -7.47 -2.38
C ARG A 213 23.30 -6.47 -1.94
N THR A 214 22.06 -6.91 -1.74
CA THR A 214 20.98 -6.06 -1.22
C THR A 214 21.36 -5.52 0.15
N PHE A 215 21.78 -6.40 1.06
CA PHE A 215 22.21 -6.03 2.41
C PHE A 215 23.51 -5.22 2.40
N ASP A 216 24.44 -5.49 1.50
CA ASP A 216 25.67 -4.70 1.30
C ASP A 216 25.36 -3.28 0.80
N ALA A 217 24.40 -3.12 -0.12
CA ALA A 217 23.95 -1.81 -0.59
C ALA A 217 23.32 -0.98 0.55
N ILE A 218 22.49 -1.62 1.37
CA ILE A 218 21.90 -1.00 2.58
C ILE A 218 22.98 -0.55 3.54
N LEU A 219 23.93 -1.44 3.85
CA LEU A 219 25.01 -1.14 4.78
C LEU A 219 25.95 -0.06 4.25
N THR A 220 26.21 -0.05 2.95
CA THR A 220 27.01 0.98 2.28
C THR A 220 26.34 2.35 2.43
N HIS A 221 25.02 2.42 2.22
CA HIS A 221 24.24 3.65 2.44
C HIS A 221 24.26 4.10 3.90
N ALA A 222 24.08 3.17 4.84
CA ALA A 222 24.14 3.44 6.27
C ALA A 222 25.49 4.06 6.68
N LYS A 223 26.59 3.46 6.23
CA LYS A 223 27.95 3.96 6.51
C LYS A 223 28.20 5.33 5.89
N ARG A 224 27.72 5.56 4.66
CA ARG A 224 27.87 6.86 3.97
C ARG A 224 27.07 7.97 4.64
N SER A 225 25.89 7.64 5.16
CA SER A 225 25.02 8.60 5.84
C SER A 225 25.36 8.80 7.32
N GLY A 226 26.23 7.97 7.91
CA GLY A 226 26.53 8.00 9.34
C GLY A 226 25.37 7.52 10.20
N ALA A 227 24.52 6.64 9.67
CA ALA A 227 23.37 6.09 10.38
C ALA A 227 23.80 5.37 11.66
N SER A 228 23.10 5.60 12.77
CA SER A 228 23.25 4.79 13.98
C SER A 228 22.50 3.45 13.85
N GLN A 229 22.68 2.53 14.81
CA GLN A 229 21.87 1.30 14.87
C GLN A 229 20.36 1.61 14.99
N ASP A 230 20.00 2.71 15.67
CA ASP A 230 18.61 3.13 15.80
C ASP A 230 18.03 3.75 14.51
N ASP A 231 18.91 4.17 13.58
CA ASP A 231 18.51 4.64 12.26
C ASP A 231 18.36 3.51 11.24
N MET A 232 18.96 2.33 11.52
CA MET A 232 18.93 1.21 10.59
C MET A 232 17.51 0.66 10.42
N PRO A 233 17.13 0.24 9.20
CA PRO A 233 15.92 -0.55 9.02
C PRO A 233 16.05 -1.84 9.83
N ASN A 234 14.98 -2.22 10.53
CA ASN A 234 14.93 -3.51 11.22
C ASN A 234 14.07 -4.53 10.45
N VAL A 235 13.42 -4.10 9.36
CA VAL A 235 12.70 -4.95 8.41
C VAL A 235 13.07 -4.53 6.99
N VAL A 236 13.44 -5.51 6.17
CA VAL A 236 13.55 -5.38 4.72
C VAL A 236 12.35 -6.09 4.10
N LEU A 237 11.46 -5.31 3.45
CA LEU A 237 10.24 -5.82 2.83
C LEU A 237 10.44 -5.96 1.32
N ILE A 238 10.47 -7.20 0.85
CA ILE A 238 10.67 -7.55 -0.56
C ILE A 238 9.31 -7.72 -1.23
N LEU A 239 8.98 -6.81 -2.13
CA LEU A 239 7.72 -6.75 -2.87
C LEU A 239 7.93 -7.35 -4.27
N SER A 240 7.54 -8.61 -4.49
CA SER A 240 7.81 -9.35 -5.75
C SER A 240 6.68 -10.34 -6.08
N ASP A 241 6.59 -10.81 -7.31
CA ASP A 241 5.67 -11.87 -7.74
C ASP A 241 6.20 -13.29 -7.49
N MET A 242 7.45 -13.43 -7.06
CA MET A 242 8.07 -14.70 -6.70
C MET A 242 7.98 -15.77 -7.80
N GLU A 243 8.21 -15.41 -9.08
CA GLU A 243 8.50 -16.42 -10.10
C GLU A 243 9.86 -17.11 -9.79
N PHE A 244 9.78 -18.25 -9.11
CA PHE A 244 10.91 -18.89 -8.40
C PHE A 244 11.85 -19.74 -9.25
N ASP A 245 11.57 -19.96 -10.53
CA ASP A 245 12.47 -20.80 -11.34
C ASP A 245 13.89 -20.20 -11.42
N HIS A 246 14.06 -18.90 -11.12
CA HIS A 246 15.37 -18.23 -11.08
C HIS A 246 15.53 -17.07 -10.07
N GLY A 247 14.55 -16.79 -9.19
CA GLY A 247 14.40 -15.46 -8.55
C GLY A 247 15.27 -15.14 -7.31
N ILE A 248 15.63 -16.11 -6.46
CA ILE A 248 16.42 -15.86 -5.24
C ILE A 248 17.28 -17.08 -4.91
N SER A 249 18.60 -16.94 -4.92
CA SER A 249 19.50 -17.93 -4.31
C SER A 249 19.62 -17.65 -2.81
N VAL A 250 18.61 -18.06 -2.03
CA VAL A 250 18.80 -18.18 -0.57
C VAL A 250 19.69 -19.40 -0.36
N ASN A 251 20.99 -19.21 -0.52
CA ASN A 251 21.96 -20.16 -0.02
C ASN A 251 22.14 -19.81 1.46
N GLU A 252 22.06 -20.77 2.40
CA GLU A 252 22.32 -20.51 3.83
C GLU A 252 23.63 -19.71 4.03
N THR A 253 24.59 -19.93 3.14
CA THR A 253 25.84 -19.17 3.01
C THR A 253 25.65 -17.67 2.81
N ALA A 254 24.66 -17.23 2.03
CA ALA A 254 24.42 -15.81 1.75
C ALA A 254 23.94 -15.07 3.00
N MET A 255 22.99 -15.65 3.74
CA MET A 255 22.54 -15.07 5.01
C MET A 255 23.60 -15.12 6.09
N GLU A 256 24.42 -16.17 6.15
CA GLU A 256 25.58 -16.21 7.04
C GLU A 256 26.59 -15.11 6.71
N GLN A 257 26.87 -14.89 5.42
CA GLN A 257 27.72 -13.79 4.98
C GLN A 257 27.15 -12.41 5.36
N VAL A 258 25.83 -12.22 5.26
CA VAL A 258 25.15 -10.99 5.73
C VAL A 258 25.33 -10.80 7.23
N ARG A 259 25.15 -11.84 8.05
CA ARG A 259 25.37 -11.78 9.50
C ARG A 259 26.79 -11.34 9.83
N VAL A 260 27.79 -11.93 9.17
CA VAL A 260 29.20 -11.56 9.33
C VAL A 260 29.45 -10.10 8.89
N LEU A 261 28.87 -9.68 7.75
CA LEU A 261 29.02 -8.34 7.20
C LEU A 261 28.48 -7.26 8.15
N TYR A 262 27.29 -7.47 8.70
CA TYR A 262 26.62 -6.54 9.61
C TYR A 262 27.29 -6.52 10.99
N SER A 263 27.62 -7.70 11.53
CA SER A 263 28.34 -7.82 12.81
C SER A 263 29.69 -7.09 12.77
N LYS A 264 30.47 -7.25 11.69
CA LYS A 264 31.74 -6.52 11.50
C LYS A 264 31.56 -5.01 11.41
N ALA A 265 30.41 -4.54 10.94
CA ALA A 265 30.09 -3.13 10.84
C ALA A 265 29.43 -2.56 12.11
N GLY A 266 29.13 -3.40 13.10
CA GLY A 266 28.49 -2.98 14.35
C GLY A 266 26.99 -2.79 14.24
N TYR A 267 26.33 -3.41 13.26
CA TYR A 267 24.87 -3.33 13.10
C TYR A 267 24.19 -4.69 13.27
N GLU A 268 22.92 -4.67 13.66
CA GLU A 268 22.06 -5.86 13.67
C GLU A 268 21.46 -6.11 12.29
N VAL A 269 21.31 -7.40 11.93
CA VAL A 269 20.73 -7.79 10.65
C VAL A 269 19.22 -7.54 10.67
N PRO A 270 18.66 -6.79 9.70
CA PRO A 270 17.22 -6.63 9.55
C PRO A 270 16.51 -7.97 9.31
N LYS A 271 15.27 -8.11 9.78
CA LYS A 271 14.39 -9.22 9.39
C LYS A 271 14.03 -9.10 7.90
N ILE A 272 13.85 -10.22 7.23
CA ILE A 272 13.43 -10.26 5.83
C ILE A 272 11.96 -10.64 5.77
N VAL A 273 11.16 -9.84 5.07
CA VAL A 273 9.76 -10.13 4.82
C VAL A 273 9.57 -10.20 3.32
N TYR A 274 9.21 -11.36 2.83
CA TYR A 274 8.82 -11.58 1.45
C TYR A 274 7.32 -11.39 1.29
N TRP A 275 6.91 -10.56 0.35
CA TRP A 275 5.52 -10.42 -0.01
C TRP A 275 5.31 -10.80 -1.47
N ASN A 276 4.75 -11.99 -1.68
CA ASN A 276 4.30 -12.47 -2.98
C ASN A 276 3.02 -11.73 -3.41
N LEU A 277 3.16 -10.82 -4.38
CA LEU A 277 2.06 -10.01 -4.90
C LEU A 277 1.22 -10.74 -5.95
N ASN A 278 1.70 -11.84 -6.56
CA ASN A 278 1.02 -12.51 -7.68
C ASN A 278 0.23 -13.76 -7.28
N ALA A 279 0.10 -14.07 -5.97
CA ALA A 279 -0.81 -15.09 -5.41
C ALA A 279 -0.77 -16.51 -6.05
N ARG A 280 0.20 -16.82 -6.92
CA ARG A 280 0.31 -18.12 -7.58
C ARG A 280 0.63 -19.17 -6.51
N LEU A 281 -0.32 -20.08 -6.28
CA LEU A 281 -0.17 -21.23 -5.40
C LEU A 281 0.94 -22.13 -5.96
N GLY A 282 2.11 -22.16 -5.32
CA GLY A 282 3.17 -23.10 -5.68
C GLY A 282 4.57 -22.71 -5.23
N ASN A 283 4.87 -21.42 -5.13
CA ASN A 283 6.24 -20.94 -4.91
C ASN A 283 6.42 -20.35 -3.50
N ILE A 284 6.80 -21.22 -2.55
CA ILE A 284 7.12 -20.84 -1.17
C ILE A 284 8.65 -20.88 -1.02
N PRO A 285 9.35 -19.73 -1.05
CA PRO A 285 10.81 -19.68 -0.90
C PRO A 285 11.36 -20.20 0.42
N VAL A 286 10.54 -20.09 1.46
CA VAL A 286 11.03 -20.13 2.83
C VAL A 286 10.59 -21.46 3.39
N GLY A 287 11.56 -22.34 3.66
CA GLY A 287 11.33 -23.44 4.58
C GLY A 287 10.81 -22.83 5.88
N TYR A 288 9.76 -23.40 6.46
CA TYR A 288 9.02 -22.94 7.65
C TYR A 288 9.87 -22.68 8.93
N ARG A 289 11.22 -22.64 8.84
CA ARG A 289 12.18 -22.73 9.94
C ARG A 289 13.34 -21.72 9.89
N GLU A 290 13.34 -20.73 9.00
CA GLU A 290 14.42 -19.73 9.00
C GLU A 290 14.14 -18.57 9.96
N ASP A 291 14.93 -18.50 11.04
CA ASP A 291 14.89 -17.41 12.02
C ASP A 291 15.17 -16.06 11.35
N GLY A 292 14.13 -15.21 11.29
CA GLY A 292 14.22 -13.85 10.77
C GLY A 292 13.62 -13.65 9.37
N THR A 293 13.01 -14.68 8.78
CA THR A 293 12.33 -14.59 7.47
C THR A 293 10.82 -14.83 7.61
N ALA A 294 10.00 -13.97 7.02
CA ALA A 294 8.55 -14.15 6.91
C ALA A 294 8.11 -14.14 5.44
N LEU A 295 7.05 -14.90 5.12
CA LEU A 295 6.43 -14.91 3.79
C LEU A 295 4.94 -14.55 3.91
N VAL A 296 4.52 -13.56 3.13
CA VAL A 296 3.10 -13.21 2.94
C VAL A 296 2.73 -13.45 1.49
N SER A 297 1.62 -14.15 1.25
CA SER A 297 1.12 -14.43 -0.09
C SER A 297 -0.25 -13.83 -0.32
N GLY A 298 -0.42 -13.24 -1.50
CA GLY A 298 -1.65 -12.60 -1.91
C GLY A 298 -1.70 -11.14 -1.49
N PHE A 299 -2.32 -10.34 -2.36
CA PHE A 299 -2.53 -8.93 -2.11
C PHE A 299 -3.98 -8.67 -1.71
N SER A 300 -4.17 -8.07 -0.54
CA SER A 300 -5.42 -7.39 -0.22
C SER A 300 -5.13 -6.12 0.59
N PRO A 301 -6.01 -5.11 0.49
CA PRO A 301 -5.83 -3.90 1.28
C PRO A 301 -5.90 -4.12 2.80
N ALA A 302 -6.56 -5.19 3.26
CA ALA A 302 -6.58 -5.57 4.66
C ALA A 302 -5.22 -6.11 5.12
N ILE A 303 -4.62 -7.02 4.35
CA ILE A 303 -3.28 -7.57 4.61
C ILE A 303 -2.23 -6.46 4.63
N MET A 304 -2.34 -5.49 3.72
CA MET A 304 -1.45 -4.33 3.71
C MET A 304 -1.46 -3.56 5.02
N LYS A 305 -2.64 -3.28 5.57
CA LYS A 305 -2.71 -2.59 6.87
C LYS A 305 -2.08 -3.46 7.94
N SER A 306 -2.45 -4.73 8.06
CA SER A 306 -1.86 -5.64 9.06
C SER A 306 -0.33 -5.69 8.98
N ILE A 307 0.26 -5.80 7.79
CA ILE A 307 1.71 -5.82 7.64
C ILE A 307 2.32 -4.47 8.02
N LEU A 308 1.71 -3.36 7.64
CA LEU A 308 2.27 -2.03 7.90
C LEU A 308 1.99 -1.53 9.32
N THR A 309 1.04 -2.09 10.05
CA THR A 309 0.68 -1.69 11.43
C THR A 309 1.09 -2.70 12.48
N GLY A 310 1.39 -3.92 12.10
CA GLY A 310 1.51 -5.04 13.02
C GLY A 310 2.71 -4.97 13.97
N GLU A 311 2.51 -5.50 15.17
CA GLU A 311 3.56 -5.61 16.20
C GLU A 311 4.38 -6.90 16.04
N ASP A 312 3.83 -7.92 15.40
CA ASP A 312 4.53 -9.17 15.08
C ASP A 312 4.51 -9.46 13.58
N PHE A 313 5.71 -9.40 12.98
CA PHE A 313 5.94 -9.69 11.55
C PHE A 313 6.15 -11.18 11.26
N SER A 314 5.95 -12.07 12.22
CA SER A 314 5.91 -13.51 11.93
C SER A 314 4.72 -13.85 11.02
N PRO A 315 4.81 -14.88 10.15
CA PRO A 315 3.68 -15.30 9.33
C PRO A 315 2.43 -15.62 10.18
N GLU A 316 2.62 -16.18 11.37
CA GLU A 316 1.56 -16.45 12.34
C GLU A 316 1.00 -15.14 12.93
N GLY A 317 1.84 -14.20 13.34
CA GLY A 317 1.44 -12.90 13.86
C GLY A 317 0.63 -12.09 12.85
N ILE A 318 1.12 -11.99 11.61
CA ILE A 318 0.42 -11.30 10.50
C ILE A 318 -0.92 -12.00 10.20
N MET A 319 -0.96 -13.33 10.22
CA MET A 319 -2.21 -14.09 10.05
C MET A 319 -3.19 -13.78 11.18
N LEU A 320 -2.75 -13.92 12.44
CA LEU A 320 -3.54 -13.71 13.66
C LEU A 320 -4.10 -12.28 13.72
N GLU A 321 -3.30 -11.27 13.39
CA GLU A 321 -3.76 -9.88 13.35
C GLU A 321 -4.80 -9.66 12.24
N THR A 322 -4.58 -10.28 11.08
CA THR A 322 -5.53 -10.20 9.96
C THR A 322 -6.87 -10.87 10.32
N ILE A 323 -6.86 -12.07 10.88
CA ILE A 323 -8.09 -12.79 11.30
C ILE A 323 -8.71 -12.23 12.59
N GLY A 324 -7.92 -11.57 13.44
CA GLY A 324 -8.37 -10.93 14.67
C GLY A 324 -9.08 -9.59 14.43
N SER A 325 -9.02 -9.04 13.21
CA SER A 325 -9.69 -7.79 12.88
C SER A 325 -11.22 -7.89 12.98
N GLU A 326 -11.90 -6.76 13.26
CA GLU A 326 -13.37 -6.70 13.43
C GLU A 326 -14.14 -7.31 12.24
N ARG A 327 -13.52 -7.31 11.06
CA ARG A 327 -14.05 -7.90 9.83
C ARG A 327 -14.24 -9.42 9.92
N TYR A 328 -13.33 -10.13 10.58
CA TYR A 328 -13.32 -11.61 10.65
C TYR A 328 -13.75 -12.16 12.01
N ALA A 329 -13.96 -11.30 13.01
CA ALA A 329 -14.44 -11.66 14.35
C ALA A 329 -15.74 -12.48 14.41
N GLN A 330 -16.51 -12.56 13.31
CA GLN A 330 -17.74 -13.37 13.23
C GLN A 330 -17.51 -14.83 12.82
N ILE A 331 -16.29 -15.18 12.41
CA ILE A 331 -15.94 -16.52 11.89
C ILE A 331 -14.69 -17.09 12.59
N ALA A 332 -14.03 -16.29 13.44
CA ALA A 332 -12.90 -16.69 14.27
C ALA A 332 -13.36 -17.43 15.54
#